data_AF-A0A410VHI1-F1
#
_entry.id   AF-A0A410VHI1-F1
#
_cell.length_a   1.000
_cell.length_b   1.000
_cell.length_c   1.000
_cell.angle_alpha   90.00
_cell.angle_beta   90.00
_cell.angle_gamma   90.00
#
_symmetry.space_group_name_H-M   'P 1'
#
loop_
_entity.id
_entity.type
_entity.pdbx_description
1 polymer ?
#
loop_
_entity_poly.entity_id
_entity_poly.type
_entity_poly.pdbx_seq_one_letter_code
_entity_poly.pdbx_strand_id
1 'polypeptide(L)'
;MPKRRAELAAAEDALKWAASELAWTGETAELVDRIPPRAKASAVQGLLTSRGGRFAAVENAQKTLEDAGEKLANLQARIEAIGTPQDLSGLAGVVKSTSALGDLDAPLLATQREYRDADELCRQQMAMMNPAVVDETSLRAMKILVEAAVKAHRDAVRDLEGRTQSQQAAIRDPTRAVENNRKSYARLVSDEKIVSAEDLTKLRERRDAGWPIIRRRHVDNIAVPESEERAFADGDALLHAYETAVGHADAAADQRFQNAESTAAAMVLARQIADQQDALDSNKQELASLAAERSALAMPGPACGTVSRMARCPLTRCSTGSTRGPICWIRSPSATAQLARQRRCNTKSQKPSDS
;
A
#
# COMPACT_ATOMS: atom_id res chain seq x y z
N MET A 1 8.48 78.65 -2.48
CA MET A 1 8.07 77.43 -1.75
C MET A 1 7.44 77.81 -0.41
N PRO A 2 6.09 77.81 -0.29
CA PRO A 2 5.39 78.26 0.93
C PRO A 2 5.49 77.27 2.11
N LYS A 3 5.48 75.95 1.86
CA LYS A 3 5.49 74.92 2.91
C LYS A 3 6.70 75.00 3.84
N ARG A 4 7.91 75.20 3.30
CA ARG A 4 9.14 75.32 4.12
C ARG A 4 9.15 76.55 5.03
N ARG A 5 8.44 77.62 4.68
CA ARG A 5 8.34 78.82 5.54
C ARG A 5 7.37 78.59 6.69
N ALA A 6 6.28 77.86 6.45
CA ALA A 6 5.33 77.48 7.50
C ALA A 6 5.97 76.47 8.50
N GLU A 7 6.74 75.51 8.02
CA GLU A 7 7.48 74.57 8.87
C GLU A 7 8.55 75.27 9.72
N LEU A 8 9.26 76.27 9.14
CA LEU A 8 10.24 77.06 9.88
C LEU A 8 9.59 77.93 10.95
N ALA A 9 8.48 78.61 10.63
CA ALA A 9 7.73 79.39 11.62
C ALA A 9 7.18 78.52 12.76
N ALA A 10 6.65 77.34 12.44
CA ALA A 10 6.17 76.39 13.45
C ALA A 10 7.31 75.87 14.36
N ALA A 11 8.50 75.63 13.78
CA ALA A 11 9.67 75.22 14.55
C ALA A 11 10.22 76.37 15.43
N GLU A 12 10.18 77.61 14.95
CA GLU A 12 10.55 78.80 15.72
C GLU A 12 9.60 79.05 16.89
N ASP A 13 8.29 78.90 16.67
CA ASP A 13 7.29 79.03 17.73
C ASP A 13 7.44 77.91 18.78
N ALA A 14 7.72 76.68 18.35
CA ALA A 14 8.02 75.57 19.27
C ALA A 14 9.30 75.81 20.07
N LEU A 15 10.34 76.38 19.44
CA LEU A 15 11.57 76.77 20.12
C LEU A 15 11.30 77.86 21.16
N LYS A 16 10.56 78.91 20.81
CA LYS A 16 10.20 80.00 21.73
C LYS A 16 9.35 79.50 22.89
N TRP A 17 8.42 78.58 22.62
CA TRP A 17 7.61 77.96 23.64
C TRP A 17 8.46 77.13 24.63
N ALA A 18 9.31 76.23 24.14
CA ALA A 18 10.22 75.45 25.00
C ALA A 18 11.23 76.35 25.76
N ALA A 19 11.71 77.42 25.13
CA ALA A 19 12.55 78.41 25.77
C ALA A 19 11.81 79.13 26.90
N SER A 20 10.52 79.45 26.73
CA SER A 20 9.70 80.08 27.77
C SER A 20 9.50 79.19 28.99
N GLU A 21 9.37 77.86 28.82
CA GLU A 21 9.32 76.92 29.95
C GLU A 21 10.64 76.92 30.75
N LEU A 22 11.77 77.14 30.08
CA LEU A 22 13.08 77.30 30.71
C LEU A 22 13.37 78.75 31.15
N ALA A 23 12.38 79.65 31.04
CA ALA A 23 12.48 81.08 31.30
C ALA A 23 13.58 81.80 30.49
N TRP A 24 13.88 81.34 29.28
CA TRP A 24 14.80 81.99 28.35
C TRP A 24 14.04 82.98 27.45
N THR A 25 14.43 84.25 27.47
CA THR A 25 13.86 85.32 26.63
C THR A 25 14.92 85.86 25.65
N GLY A 26 14.56 86.03 24.38
CA GLY A 26 15.45 86.56 23.33
C GLY A 26 14.92 86.30 21.92
N GLU A 27 15.59 86.84 20.90
CA GLU A 27 15.32 86.47 19.51
C GLU A 27 15.75 85.01 19.23
N THR A 28 15.16 84.38 18.21
CA THR A 28 15.39 82.95 17.89
C THR A 28 16.87 82.63 17.70
N ALA A 29 17.66 83.53 17.12
CA ALA A 29 19.10 83.36 16.97
C ALA A 29 19.83 83.27 18.33
N GLU A 30 19.48 84.14 19.29
CA GLU A 30 20.06 84.14 20.64
C GLU A 30 19.67 82.90 21.45
N LEU A 31 18.44 82.41 21.24
CA LEU A 31 17.96 81.17 21.86
C LEU A 31 18.74 79.96 21.35
N VAL A 32 19.04 79.89 20.05
CA VAL A 32 19.82 78.81 19.44
C VAL A 32 21.24 78.76 20.01
N ASP A 33 21.89 79.91 20.20
CA ASP A 33 23.24 79.98 20.78
C ASP A 33 23.30 79.55 22.26
N ARG A 34 22.18 79.66 22.99
CA ARG A 34 22.07 79.19 24.37
C ARG A 34 21.80 77.69 24.49
N ILE A 35 21.35 77.03 23.42
CA ILE A 35 21.17 75.57 23.44
C ILE A 35 22.53 74.93 23.62
N PRO A 36 22.76 74.17 24.71
CA PRO A 36 24.03 73.51 24.91
C PRO A 36 24.34 72.65 23.68
N PRO A 37 25.58 72.68 23.18
CA PRO A 37 25.96 71.84 22.05
C PRO A 37 25.58 70.40 22.38
N ARG A 38 24.97 69.70 21.41
CA ARG A 38 24.37 68.37 21.60
C ARG A 38 25.32 67.38 22.30
N ALA A 39 26.63 67.55 22.12
CA ALA A 39 27.67 66.80 22.84
C ALA A 39 27.62 66.97 24.38
N LYS A 40 27.42 68.19 24.91
CA LYS A 40 27.32 68.45 26.35
C LYS A 40 26.00 67.92 26.92
N ALA A 41 24.88 68.11 26.22
CA ALA A 41 23.59 67.55 26.64
C ALA A 41 23.63 66.01 26.69
N SER A 42 24.23 65.38 25.67
CA SER A 42 24.45 63.93 25.63
C SER A 42 25.35 63.45 26.78
N ALA A 43 26.42 64.19 27.11
CA ALA A 43 27.29 63.85 28.23
C ALA A 43 26.55 63.91 29.59
N VAL A 44 25.75 64.95 29.83
CA VAL A 44 24.95 65.08 31.07
C VAL A 44 23.88 64.00 31.15
N GLN A 45 23.19 63.70 30.05
CA GLN A 45 22.22 62.60 29.99
C GLN A 45 22.90 61.24 30.24
N GLY A 46 24.10 61.04 29.70
CA GLY A 46 24.93 59.87 29.98
C GLY A 46 25.32 59.76 31.46
N LEU A 47 25.70 60.85 32.11
CA LEU A 47 26.00 60.88 33.55
C LEU A 47 24.77 60.63 34.42
N LEU A 48 23.61 61.19 34.08
CA LEU A 48 22.34 60.93 34.77
C LEU A 48 21.91 59.47 34.62
N THR A 49 22.06 58.90 33.42
CA THR A 49 21.77 57.48 33.16
C THR A 49 22.73 56.58 33.93
N SER A 50 24.03 56.90 33.95
CA SER A 50 25.04 56.19 34.72
C SER A 50 24.78 56.27 36.23
N ARG A 51 24.39 57.46 36.73
CA ARG A 51 23.96 57.63 38.12
C ARG A 51 22.75 56.76 38.44
N GLY A 52 21.69 56.82 37.63
CA GLY A 52 20.51 55.98 37.79
C GLY A 52 20.85 54.49 37.84
N GLY A 53 21.70 54.02 36.92
CA GLY A 53 22.18 52.64 36.89
C GLY A 53 22.97 52.23 38.15
N ARG A 54 23.84 53.11 38.67
CA ARG A 54 24.58 52.86 39.91
C ARG A 54 23.67 52.80 41.13
N PHE A 55 22.68 53.70 41.24
CA PHE A 55 21.72 53.70 42.34
C PHE A 55 20.87 52.41 42.33
N ALA A 56 20.36 52.00 41.17
CA ALA A 56 19.63 50.75 41.02
C ALA A 56 20.49 49.52 41.36
N ALA A 57 21.77 49.52 40.99
CA ALA A 57 22.68 48.43 41.32
C ALA A 57 22.94 48.32 42.84
N VAL A 58 23.11 49.45 43.54
CA VAL A 58 23.26 49.47 45.00
C VAL A 58 22.00 49.00 45.70
N GLU A 59 20.82 49.47 45.28
CA GLU A 59 19.55 49.05 45.85
C GLU A 59 19.32 47.53 45.66
N ASN A 60 19.64 46.99 44.48
CA ASN A 60 19.54 45.56 44.21
C ASN A 60 20.53 44.74 45.04
N ALA A 61 21.78 45.20 45.18
CA ALA A 61 22.77 44.53 46.01
C ALA A 61 22.42 44.53 47.50
N GLN A 62 21.73 45.58 47.98
CA GLN A 62 21.21 45.62 49.35
C GLN A 62 20.09 44.60 49.56
N LYS A 63 19.12 44.52 48.63
CA LYS A 63 18.05 43.51 48.69
C LYS A 63 18.59 42.09 48.65
N THR A 64 19.57 41.79 47.80
CA THR A 64 20.16 40.44 47.75
C THR A 64 20.92 40.07 49.02
N LEU A 65 21.54 41.05 49.69
CA LEU A 65 22.22 40.84 50.96
C LEU A 65 21.21 40.57 52.08
N GLU A 66 20.09 41.29 52.10
CA GLU A 66 18.98 41.06 53.03
C GLU A 66 18.38 39.66 52.84
N ASP A 67 18.03 39.27 51.61
CA ASP A 67 17.54 37.93 51.26
C ASP A 67 18.52 36.81 51.67
N ALA A 68 19.83 37.05 51.46
CA ALA A 68 20.86 36.09 51.85
C ALA A 68 20.98 35.99 53.37
N GLY A 69 20.86 37.12 54.08
CA GLY A 69 20.84 37.19 55.54
C GLY A 69 19.64 36.43 56.12
N GLU A 70 18.44 36.63 55.58
CA GLU A 70 17.24 35.89 55.99
C GLU A 70 17.39 34.38 55.75
N LYS A 71 17.95 33.97 54.60
CA LYS A 71 18.22 32.55 54.32
C LYS A 71 19.23 31.96 55.28
N LEU A 72 20.28 32.70 55.62
CA LEU A 72 21.29 32.26 56.56
C LEU A 72 20.69 32.10 57.96
N ALA A 73 19.90 33.07 58.42
CA ALA A 73 19.19 33.02 59.69
C ALA A 73 18.20 31.84 59.73
N ASN A 74 17.47 31.58 58.65
CA ASN A 74 16.57 30.43 58.54
C ASN A 74 17.33 29.09 58.60
N LEU A 75 18.45 28.98 57.87
CA LEU A 75 19.31 27.79 57.93
C LEU A 75 19.90 27.58 59.32
N GLN A 76 20.35 28.63 59.99
CA GLN A 76 20.83 28.57 61.38
C GLN A 76 19.72 28.11 62.32
N ALA A 77 18.52 28.70 62.24
CA ALA A 77 17.38 28.28 63.05
C ALA A 77 17.00 26.80 62.79
N ARG A 78 17.08 26.34 61.54
CA ARG A 78 16.87 24.91 61.20
C ARG A 78 17.94 24.00 61.79
N ILE A 79 19.21 24.42 61.74
CA ILE A 79 20.33 23.67 62.34
C ILE A 79 20.14 23.59 63.87
N GLU A 80 19.81 24.71 64.51
CA GLU A 80 19.52 24.75 65.94
C GLU A 80 18.31 23.92 66.33
N ALA A 81 17.23 23.95 65.53
CA ALA A 81 16.04 23.14 65.75
C ALA A 81 16.29 21.62 65.61
N ILE A 82 17.25 21.22 64.78
CA ILE A 82 17.67 19.82 64.63
C ILE A 82 18.49 19.35 65.85
N GLY A 83 19.13 20.27 66.58
CA GLY A 83 19.92 19.97 67.78
C GLY A 83 21.29 19.37 67.48
N THR A 84 22.04 19.01 68.52
CA THR A 84 23.38 18.41 68.39
C THR A 84 23.31 17.13 67.57
N PRO A 85 24.19 16.94 66.57
CA PRO A 85 24.15 15.77 65.69
C PRO A 85 24.26 14.50 66.54
N GLN A 86 23.16 13.73 66.58
CA GLN A 86 23.17 12.38 67.10
C GLN A 86 24.18 11.56 66.29
N ASP A 87 24.85 10.61 66.94
CA ASP A 87 25.85 9.77 66.29
C ASP A 87 25.21 8.95 65.14
N LEU A 88 25.41 9.41 63.91
CA LEU A 88 24.93 8.75 62.68
C LEU A 88 25.84 7.59 62.24
N SER A 89 26.84 7.20 63.05
CA SER A 89 27.77 6.11 62.72
C SER A 89 27.04 4.79 62.42
N GLY A 90 25.96 4.50 63.14
CA GLY A 90 25.10 3.34 62.89
C GLY A 90 24.39 3.40 61.53
N LEU A 91 23.82 4.56 61.17
CA LEU A 91 23.15 4.76 59.88
C LEU A 91 24.15 4.72 58.72
N ALA A 92 25.34 5.31 58.90
CA ALA A 92 26.44 5.23 57.93
C ALA A 92 26.91 3.79 57.71
N GLY A 93 26.96 2.98 58.78
CA GLY A 93 27.22 1.54 58.69
C GLY A 93 26.16 0.80 57.86
N VAL A 94 24.88 1.07 58.11
CA VAL A 94 23.76 0.48 57.34
C VAL A 94 23.82 0.91 55.87
N VAL A 95 23.96 2.20 55.57
CA VAL A 95 24.06 2.72 54.19
C VAL A 95 25.28 2.15 53.45
N LYS A 96 26.41 1.98 54.15
CA LYS A 96 27.60 1.35 53.59
C LYS A 96 27.39 -0.15 53.33
N SER A 97 26.67 -0.85 54.21
CA SER A 97 26.32 -2.26 54.00
C SER A 97 25.32 -2.46 52.85
N THR A 98 24.33 -1.58 52.69
CA THR A 98 23.35 -1.64 51.61
C THR A 98 23.96 -1.22 50.27
N SER A 99 24.86 -0.25 50.25
CA SER A 99 25.61 0.12 49.03
C SER A 99 26.67 -0.93 48.66
N ALA A 100 27.22 -1.66 49.63
CA ALA A 100 28.13 -2.79 49.36
C ALA A 100 27.41 -4.00 48.72
N LEU A 101 26.10 -4.16 48.92
CA LEU A 101 25.28 -5.14 48.21
C LEU A 101 25.06 -4.78 46.73
N GLY A 102 25.44 -3.56 46.32
CA GLY A 102 25.40 -3.10 44.94
C GLY A 102 24.00 -2.75 44.45
N ASP A 103 23.94 -2.23 43.23
CA ASP A 103 22.70 -1.96 42.51
C ASP A 103 22.11 -3.30 42.04
N LEU A 104 21.20 -3.85 42.85
CA LEU A 104 20.43 -5.06 42.52
C LEU A 104 19.29 -4.76 41.53
N ASP A 105 18.95 -3.48 41.32
CA ASP A 105 17.91 -3.08 40.38
C ASP A 105 18.42 -3.20 38.94
N ALA A 106 19.68 -2.87 38.68
CA ALA A 106 20.30 -3.05 37.37
C ALA A 106 20.23 -4.51 36.83
N PRO A 107 20.66 -5.56 37.55
CA PRO A 107 20.54 -6.94 37.08
C PRO A 107 19.08 -7.41 37.04
N LEU A 108 18.21 -6.94 37.94
CA LEU A 108 16.78 -7.24 37.88
C LEU A 108 16.14 -6.67 36.61
N LEU A 109 16.44 -5.42 36.26
CA LEU A 109 15.95 -4.79 35.04
C LEU A 109 16.53 -5.45 33.78
N ALA A 110 17.80 -5.87 33.81
CA ALA A 110 18.41 -6.60 32.71
C ALA A 110 17.73 -7.95 32.47
N THR A 111 17.56 -8.75 33.52
CA THR A 111 16.88 -10.07 33.43
C THR A 111 15.40 -9.94 33.03
N GLN A 112 14.70 -8.90 33.49
CA GLN A 112 13.32 -8.62 33.06
C GLN A 112 13.23 -8.26 31.58
N ARG A 113 14.21 -7.53 31.03
CA ARG A 113 14.28 -7.24 29.58
C ARG A 113 14.55 -8.50 28.79
N GLU A 114 15.54 -9.29 29.19
CA GLU A 114 15.85 -10.57 28.53
C GLU A 114 14.64 -11.52 28.51
N TYR A 115 13.89 -11.60 29.61
CA TYR A 115 12.66 -12.38 29.68
C TYR A 115 11.60 -11.88 28.68
N ARG A 116 11.37 -10.56 28.60
CA ARG A 116 10.39 -9.96 27.66
C ARG A 116 10.79 -10.20 26.22
N ASP A 117 12.07 -10.01 25.89
CA ASP A 117 12.59 -10.22 24.55
C ASP A 117 12.43 -11.70 24.14
N ALA A 118 12.74 -12.64 25.05
CA ALA A 118 12.55 -14.07 24.81
C ALA A 118 11.07 -14.44 24.61
N ASP A 119 10.17 -13.91 25.45
CA ASP A 119 8.73 -14.13 25.34
C ASP A 119 8.15 -13.55 24.04
N GLU A 120 8.56 -12.35 23.64
CA GLU A 120 8.17 -11.76 22.35
C GLU A 120 8.65 -12.61 21.18
N LEU A 121 9.88 -13.12 21.22
CA LEU A 121 10.39 -14.04 20.19
C LEU A 121 9.58 -15.34 20.15
N CYS A 122 9.26 -15.93 21.30
CA CYS A 122 8.41 -17.13 21.37
C CYS A 122 7.03 -16.87 20.77
N ARG A 123 6.38 -15.75 21.09
CA ARG A 123 5.08 -15.36 20.53
C ARG A 123 5.15 -15.15 19.02
N GLN A 124 6.20 -14.47 18.53
CA GLN A 124 6.41 -14.29 17.09
C GLN A 124 6.57 -15.64 16.38
N GLN A 125 7.35 -16.56 16.96
CA GLN A 125 7.54 -17.90 16.40
C GLN A 125 6.23 -18.71 16.38
N MET A 126 5.44 -18.67 17.47
CA MET A 126 4.13 -19.33 17.53
C MET A 126 3.13 -18.75 16.52
N ALA A 127 3.15 -17.43 16.30
CA ALA A 127 2.31 -16.76 15.31
C ALA A 127 2.69 -17.11 13.86
N MET A 128 3.95 -17.46 13.60
CA MET A 128 4.43 -17.90 12.28
C MET A 128 4.11 -19.36 11.96
N MET A 129 3.66 -20.16 12.93
CA MET A 129 3.23 -21.55 12.69
C MET A 129 1.90 -21.57 11.92
N ASN A 130 1.66 -22.64 11.15
CA ASN A 130 0.39 -22.85 10.44
C ASN A 130 -0.19 -24.22 10.80
N PRO A 131 -1.30 -24.29 11.57
CA PRO A 131 -2.09 -23.16 12.08
C PRO A 131 -1.35 -22.35 13.16
N ALA A 132 -1.69 -21.07 13.30
CA ALA A 132 -1.12 -20.20 14.33
C ALA A 132 -1.49 -20.72 15.71
N VAL A 133 -0.49 -20.89 16.58
CA VAL A 133 -0.71 -21.35 17.95
C VAL A 133 -0.86 -20.14 18.86
N VAL A 134 -1.99 -20.05 19.56
CA VAL A 134 -2.34 -18.87 20.37
C VAL A 134 -1.64 -18.89 21.73
N ASP A 135 -1.44 -20.07 22.30
CA ASP A 135 -0.98 -20.26 23.68
C ASP A 135 0.07 -21.37 23.83
N GLU A 136 0.99 -21.18 24.77
CA GLU A 136 2.06 -22.13 25.08
C GLU A 136 1.51 -23.48 25.60
N THR A 137 0.39 -23.43 26.34
CA THR A 137 -0.29 -24.63 26.84
C THR A 137 -0.78 -25.53 25.72
N SER A 138 -1.38 -24.97 24.66
CA SER A 138 -1.72 -25.69 23.45
C SER A 138 -0.50 -26.28 22.76
N LEU A 139 0.62 -25.54 22.69
CA LEU A 139 1.85 -26.05 22.09
C LEU A 139 2.39 -27.27 22.85
N ARG A 140 2.38 -27.24 24.19
CA ARG A 140 2.79 -28.38 25.03
C ARG A 140 1.85 -29.57 24.92
N ALA A 141 0.56 -29.33 24.69
CA ALA A 141 -0.44 -30.36 24.50
C ALA A 141 -0.39 -30.99 23.09
N MET A 142 0.26 -30.34 22.11
CA MET A 142 0.40 -30.90 20.77
C MET A 142 1.25 -32.17 20.79
N LYS A 143 0.68 -33.26 20.27
CA LYS A 143 1.41 -34.50 20.07
C LYS A 143 2.46 -34.31 18.98
N ILE A 144 3.73 -34.56 19.31
CA ILE A 144 4.79 -34.64 18.32
C ILE A 144 4.49 -35.82 17.40
N LEU A 145 4.31 -35.52 16.12
CA LEU A 145 4.07 -36.54 15.11
C LEU A 145 5.32 -37.37 14.86
N VAL A 146 5.12 -38.65 14.54
CA VAL A 146 6.21 -39.53 14.11
C VAL A 146 6.75 -39.03 12.77
N GLU A 147 8.08 -39.04 12.59
CA GLU A 147 8.75 -38.56 11.38
C GLU A 147 8.18 -39.20 10.09
N ALA A 148 7.81 -40.48 10.16
CA ALA A 148 7.18 -41.19 9.06
C ALA A 148 5.86 -40.55 8.58
N ALA A 149 5.03 -40.05 9.50
CA ALA A 149 3.77 -39.39 9.16
C ALA A 149 4.01 -38.02 8.50
N VAL A 150 4.97 -37.26 9.01
CA VAL A 150 5.38 -35.97 8.41
C VAL A 150 5.92 -36.17 7.00
N LYS A 151 6.76 -37.21 6.81
CA LYS A 151 7.29 -37.58 5.50
C LYS A 151 6.18 -37.99 4.53
N ALA A 152 5.27 -38.86 4.96
CA ALA A 152 4.13 -39.29 4.15
C ALA A 152 3.25 -38.12 3.72
N HIS A 153 2.94 -37.18 4.62
CA HIS A 153 2.18 -35.98 4.28
C HIS A 153 2.94 -35.08 3.29
N ARG A 154 4.25 -34.87 3.49
CA ARG A 154 5.07 -34.09 2.56
C ARG A 154 5.12 -34.71 1.17
N ASP A 155 5.25 -36.02 1.10
CA ASP A 155 5.30 -36.76 -0.17
C ASP A 155 3.93 -36.68 -0.88
N ALA A 156 2.82 -36.79 -0.14
CA ALA A 156 1.47 -36.60 -0.67
C ALA A 156 1.22 -35.19 -1.22
N VAL A 157 1.65 -34.14 -0.49
CA VAL A 157 1.56 -32.75 -0.97
C VAL A 157 2.38 -32.57 -2.24
N ARG A 158 3.60 -33.11 -2.29
CA ARG A 158 4.47 -33.01 -3.47
C ARG A 158 3.89 -33.76 -4.67
N ASP A 159 3.32 -34.93 -4.46
CA ASP A 159 2.65 -35.70 -5.51
C ASP A 159 1.46 -34.92 -6.09
N LEU A 160 0.62 -34.34 -5.23
CA LEU A 160 -0.51 -33.51 -5.67
C LEU A 160 -0.09 -32.25 -6.40
N GLU A 161 0.97 -31.58 -5.96
CA GLU A 161 1.54 -30.45 -6.70
C GLU A 161 2.04 -30.89 -8.08
N GLY A 162 2.70 -32.04 -8.17
CA GLY A 162 3.14 -32.63 -9.43
C GLY A 162 1.97 -32.95 -10.37
N ARG A 163 0.94 -33.63 -9.86
CA ARG A 163 -0.31 -33.94 -10.60
C ARG A 163 -0.99 -32.65 -11.08
N THR A 164 -1.10 -31.65 -10.22
CA THR A 164 -1.69 -30.35 -10.55
C THR A 164 -0.92 -29.65 -11.68
N GLN A 165 0.41 -29.61 -11.59
CA GLN A 165 1.25 -28.99 -12.63
C GLN A 165 1.16 -29.76 -13.95
N SER A 166 1.17 -31.09 -13.91
CA SER A 166 0.99 -31.94 -15.08
C SER A 166 -0.36 -31.68 -15.74
N GLN A 167 -1.44 -31.59 -14.96
CA GLN A 167 -2.78 -31.31 -15.47
C GLN A 167 -2.89 -29.90 -16.06
N GLN A 168 -2.30 -28.90 -15.40
CA GLN A 168 -2.23 -27.54 -15.94
C GLN A 168 -1.47 -27.49 -17.27
N ALA A 169 -0.40 -28.27 -17.41
CA ALA A 169 0.32 -28.39 -18.68
C ALA A 169 -0.55 -29.06 -19.74
N ALA A 170 -1.25 -30.15 -19.39
CA ALA A 170 -2.15 -30.88 -20.28
C ALA A 170 -3.33 -30.03 -20.79
N ILE A 171 -3.75 -28.98 -20.06
CA ILE A 171 -4.80 -28.05 -20.50
C ILE A 171 -4.30 -27.05 -21.57
N ARG A 172 -3.00 -26.72 -21.57
CA ARG A 172 -2.46 -25.66 -22.45
C ARG A 172 -2.57 -26.02 -23.93
N ASP A 173 -2.19 -27.25 -24.30
CA ASP A 173 -2.13 -27.66 -25.70
C ASP A 173 -3.53 -27.77 -26.34
N PRO A 174 -4.53 -28.42 -25.70
CA PRO A 174 -5.90 -28.43 -26.23
C PRO A 174 -6.53 -27.04 -26.27
N THR A 175 -6.22 -26.15 -25.32
CA THR A 175 -6.72 -24.76 -25.35
C THR A 175 -6.23 -24.05 -26.60
N ARG A 176 -4.92 -24.14 -26.89
CA ARG A 176 -4.32 -23.56 -28.09
C ARG A 176 -4.88 -24.20 -29.37
N ALA A 177 -5.10 -25.51 -29.36
CA ALA A 177 -5.67 -26.23 -30.49
C ALA A 177 -7.10 -25.78 -30.81
N VAL A 178 -7.97 -25.63 -29.79
CA VAL A 178 -9.33 -25.10 -29.94
C VAL A 178 -9.30 -23.69 -30.51
N GLU A 179 -8.45 -22.80 -30.00
CA GLU A 179 -8.33 -21.44 -30.51
C GLU A 179 -7.88 -21.39 -31.98
N ASN A 180 -6.89 -22.23 -32.34
CA ASN A 180 -6.40 -22.31 -33.71
C ASN A 180 -7.49 -22.86 -34.65
N ASN A 181 -8.17 -23.94 -34.25
CA ASN A 181 -9.24 -24.54 -35.04
C ASN A 181 -10.42 -23.59 -35.21
N ARG A 182 -10.79 -22.81 -34.18
CA ARG A 182 -11.82 -21.76 -34.28
C ARG A 182 -11.44 -20.66 -35.27
N LYS A 183 -10.17 -20.23 -35.28
CA LYS A 183 -9.68 -19.25 -36.26
C LYS A 183 -9.72 -19.81 -37.68
N SER A 184 -9.30 -21.05 -37.88
CA SER A 184 -9.36 -21.73 -39.18
C SER A 184 -10.80 -21.90 -39.65
N TYR A 185 -11.70 -22.32 -38.77
CA TYR A 185 -13.13 -22.44 -39.06
C TYR A 185 -13.73 -21.09 -39.46
N ALA A 186 -13.45 -20.03 -38.70
CA ALA A 186 -13.95 -18.69 -39.00
C ALA A 186 -13.47 -18.19 -40.37
N ARG A 187 -12.22 -18.47 -40.75
CA ARG A 187 -11.67 -18.12 -42.08
C ARG A 187 -12.37 -18.86 -43.21
N LEU A 188 -12.59 -20.17 -43.09
CA LEU A 188 -13.33 -20.94 -44.10
C LEU A 188 -14.75 -20.40 -44.26
N VAL A 189 -15.43 -20.09 -43.16
CA VAL A 189 -16.79 -19.53 -43.20
C VAL A 189 -16.81 -18.14 -43.84
N SER A 190 -15.85 -17.25 -43.52
CA SER A 190 -15.80 -15.89 -44.06
C SER A 190 -15.38 -15.84 -45.53
N ASP A 191 -14.33 -16.58 -45.90
CA ASP A 191 -13.65 -16.42 -47.17
C ASP A 191 -14.38 -17.15 -48.30
N GLU A 192 -14.95 -18.33 -47.99
CA GLU A 192 -15.56 -19.20 -49.00
C GLU A 192 -17.09 -19.06 -49.02
N LYS A 193 -17.67 -18.21 -48.16
CA LYS A 193 -19.13 -18.02 -48.03
C LYS A 193 -19.86 -19.37 -47.92
N ILE A 194 -19.45 -20.20 -46.97
CA ILE A 194 -20.05 -21.53 -46.79
C ILE A 194 -21.51 -21.37 -46.37
N VAL A 195 -22.43 -21.94 -47.16
CA VAL A 195 -23.85 -22.02 -46.80
C VAL A 195 -24.03 -23.15 -45.80
N SER A 196 -24.55 -22.84 -44.60
CA SER A 196 -24.78 -23.85 -43.58
C SER A 196 -25.89 -24.83 -43.97
N ALA A 197 -25.89 -26.02 -43.38
CA ALA A 197 -26.94 -27.00 -43.65
C ALA A 197 -28.32 -26.53 -43.18
N GLU A 198 -28.37 -25.77 -42.10
CA GLU A 198 -29.59 -25.20 -41.54
C GLU A 198 -30.16 -24.10 -42.44
N ASP A 199 -29.31 -23.24 -43.01
CA ASP A 199 -29.76 -22.17 -43.90
C ASP A 199 -30.37 -22.72 -45.18
N LEU A 200 -29.74 -23.73 -45.78
CA LEU A 200 -30.33 -24.42 -46.94
C LEU A 200 -31.66 -25.10 -46.58
N THR A 201 -31.78 -25.66 -45.38
CA THR A 201 -33.02 -26.28 -44.91
C THR A 201 -34.12 -25.24 -44.77
N LYS A 202 -33.86 -24.10 -44.14
CA LYS A 202 -34.82 -22.98 -44.01
C LYS A 202 -35.27 -22.43 -45.37
N LEU A 203 -34.34 -22.31 -46.32
CA LEU A 203 -34.66 -21.87 -47.69
C LEU A 203 -35.56 -22.88 -48.41
N ARG A 204 -35.29 -24.19 -48.25
CA ARG A 204 -36.12 -25.26 -48.80
C ARG A 204 -37.49 -25.32 -48.12
N GLU A 205 -37.56 -25.19 -46.80
CA GLU A 205 -38.82 -25.11 -46.06
C GLU A 205 -39.68 -23.93 -46.54
N ARG A 206 -39.07 -22.76 -46.76
CA ARG A 206 -39.76 -21.61 -47.35
C ARG A 206 -40.30 -21.95 -48.74
N ARG A 207 -39.45 -22.46 -49.64
CA ARG A 207 -39.88 -22.89 -50.98
C ARG A 207 -41.04 -23.89 -50.92
N ASP A 208 -40.91 -24.92 -50.10
CA ASP A 208 -41.87 -26.01 -49.99
C ASP A 208 -43.19 -25.55 -49.35
N ALA A 209 -43.16 -24.52 -48.48
CA ALA A 209 -44.36 -23.88 -47.94
C ALA A 209 -45.12 -23.03 -48.98
N GLY A 210 -44.42 -22.43 -49.96
CA GLY A 210 -45.04 -21.64 -51.03
C GLY A 210 -45.78 -22.49 -52.07
N TRP A 211 -45.27 -23.68 -52.38
CA TRP A 211 -45.86 -24.56 -53.39
C TRP A 211 -47.34 -24.94 -53.14
N PRO A 212 -47.76 -25.40 -51.95
CA PRO A 212 -49.17 -25.73 -51.69
C PRO A 212 -50.09 -24.51 -51.75
N ILE A 213 -49.59 -23.30 -51.48
CA ILE A 213 -50.35 -22.05 -51.62
C ILE A 213 -50.61 -21.80 -53.11
N ILE A 214 -49.57 -21.88 -53.95
CA ILE A 214 -49.67 -21.69 -55.40
C ILE A 214 -50.55 -22.75 -56.04
N ARG A 215 -50.35 -24.02 -55.70
CA ARG A 215 -51.13 -25.13 -56.25
C ARG A 215 -52.62 -24.95 -55.97
N ARG A 216 -52.99 -24.67 -54.71
CA ARG A 216 -54.39 -24.44 -54.33
C ARG A 216 -54.99 -23.27 -55.12
N ARG A 217 -54.28 -22.15 -55.21
CA ARG A 217 -54.78 -20.94 -55.88
C ARG A 217 -54.88 -21.08 -57.40
N HIS A 218 -53.84 -21.60 -58.06
CA HIS A 218 -53.68 -21.51 -59.51
C HIS A 218 -53.96 -22.82 -60.26
N VAL A 219 -53.85 -23.98 -59.60
CA VAL A 219 -54.09 -25.30 -60.23
C VAL A 219 -55.47 -25.82 -59.85
N ASP A 220 -55.77 -25.82 -58.55
CA ASP A 220 -57.01 -26.39 -58.03
C ASP A 220 -58.17 -25.35 -57.99
N ASN A 221 -57.88 -24.06 -58.25
CA ASN A 221 -58.82 -22.93 -58.16
C ASN A 221 -59.56 -22.84 -56.80
N ILE A 222 -58.90 -23.27 -55.72
CA ILE A 222 -59.40 -23.15 -54.35
C ILE A 222 -59.04 -21.77 -53.81
N ALA A 223 -60.02 -21.07 -53.23
CA ALA A 223 -59.78 -19.79 -52.58
C ALA A 223 -58.81 -19.98 -51.39
N VAL A 224 -57.64 -19.36 -51.48
CA VAL A 224 -56.65 -19.34 -50.41
C VAL A 224 -56.88 -18.10 -49.54
N PRO A 225 -56.83 -18.22 -48.20
CA PRO A 225 -56.96 -17.06 -47.32
C PRO A 225 -55.87 -16.01 -47.61
N GLU A 226 -56.26 -14.75 -47.78
CA GLU A 226 -55.32 -13.66 -48.07
C GLU A 226 -54.26 -13.50 -46.97
N SER A 227 -54.58 -13.91 -45.74
CA SER A 227 -53.63 -13.97 -44.62
C SER A 227 -52.50 -14.97 -44.84
N GLU A 228 -52.76 -16.14 -45.43
CA GLU A 228 -51.73 -17.13 -45.75
C GLU A 228 -50.83 -16.62 -46.87
N GLU A 229 -51.41 -15.97 -47.89
CA GLU A 229 -50.65 -15.39 -49.00
C GLU A 229 -49.74 -14.26 -48.54
N ARG A 230 -50.27 -13.33 -47.73
CA ARG A 230 -49.47 -12.22 -47.19
C ARG A 230 -48.38 -12.71 -46.23
N ALA A 231 -48.64 -13.76 -45.45
CA ALA A 231 -47.65 -14.32 -44.54
C ALA A 231 -46.46 -14.98 -45.26
N PHE A 232 -46.67 -15.49 -46.48
CA PHE A 232 -45.60 -16.09 -47.28
C PHE A 232 -44.87 -15.06 -48.16
N ALA A 233 -45.64 -14.17 -48.79
CA ALA A 233 -45.13 -13.26 -49.80
C ALA A 233 -44.50 -11.99 -49.22
N ASP A 234 -44.68 -11.72 -47.93
CA ASP A 234 -44.14 -10.53 -47.24
C ASP A 234 -44.47 -9.19 -47.94
N GLY A 235 -45.57 -9.14 -48.69
CA GLY A 235 -46.03 -7.97 -49.45
C GLY A 235 -45.74 -8.01 -50.96
N ASP A 236 -44.95 -8.97 -51.45
CA ASP A 236 -44.74 -9.19 -52.88
C ASP A 236 -45.91 -9.93 -53.53
N ALA A 237 -45.93 -9.95 -54.87
CA ALA A 237 -46.83 -10.84 -55.61
C ALA A 237 -46.48 -12.30 -55.31
N LEU A 238 -47.48 -13.14 -54.96
CA LEU A 238 -47.29 -14.53 -54.52
C LEU A 238 -46.37 -15.35 -55.46
N LEU A 239 -46.58 -15.24 -56.78
CA LEU A 239 -45.77 -15.93 -57.79
C LEU A 239 -44.31 -15.46 -57.76
N HIS A 240 -44.08 -14.15 -57.70
CA HIS A 240 -42.74 -13.56 -57.63
C HIS A 240 -42.01 -13.95 -56.33
N ALA A 241 -42.71 -13.93 -55.19
CA ALA A 241 -42.16 -14.34 -53.91
C ALA A 241 -41.74 -15.82 -53.92
N TYR A 242 -42.52 -16.68 -54.57
CA TYR A 242 -42.17 -18.09 -54.73
C TYR A 242 -41.00 -18.31 -55.69
N GLU A 243 -41.00 -17.67 -56.86
CA GLU A 243 -39.88 -17.73 -57.81
C GLU A 243 -38.57 -17.30 -57.14
N THR A 244 -38.63 -16.24 -56.34
CA THR A 244 -37.50 -15.76 -55.54
C THR A 244 -37.07 -16.80 -54.50
N ALA A 245 -38.01 -17.44 -53.79
CA ALA A 245 -37.71 -18.49 -52.83
C ALA A 245 -37.07 -19.73 -53.47
N VAL A 246 -37.54 -20.14 -54.64
CA VAL A 246 -36.94 -21.22 -55.45
C VAL A 246 -35.51 -20.82 -55.84
N GLY A 247 -35.34 -19.63 -56.42
CA GLY A 247 -34.03 -19.13 -56.85
C GLY A 247 -33.02 -19.04 -55.70
N HIS A 248 -33.44 -18.60 -54.51
CA HIS A 248 -32.58 -18.59 -53.33
C HIS A 248 -32.20 -20.00 -52.87
N ALA A 249 -33.15 -20.95 -52.85
CA ALA A 249 -32.87 -22.32 -52.45
C ALA A 249 -31.92 -23.03 -53.43
N ASP A 250 -32.08 -22.80 -54.74
CA ASP A 250 -31.25 -23.39 -55.78
C ASP A 250 -29.85 -22.76 -55.80
N ALA A 251 -29.75 -21.43 -55.73
CA ALA A 251 -28.46 -20.73 -55.63
C ALA A 251 -27.67 -21.17 -54.38
N ALA A 252 -28.35 -21.34 -53.24
CA ALA A 252 -27.73 -21.85 -52.02
C ALA A 252 -27.28 -23.32 -52.15
N ALA A 253 -28.04 -24.16 -52.88
CA ALA A 253 -27.66 -25.54 -53.16
C ALA A 253 -26.42 -25.62 -54.08
N ASP A 254 -26.39 -24.81 -55.15
CA ASP A 254 -25.27 -24.73 -56.08
C ASP A 254 -24.01 -24.21 -55.39
N GLN A 255 -24.14 -23.16 -54.58
CA GLN A 255 -23.03 -22.64 -53.79
C GLN A 255 -22.48 -23.68 -52.83
N ARG A 256 -23.34 -24.46 -52.17
CA ARG A 256 -22.91 -25.56 -51.29
C ARG A 256 -22.26 -26.71 -52.06
N PHE A 257 -22.69 -26.97 -53.30
CA PHE A 257 -22.06 -27.96 -54.16
C PHE A 257 -20.68 -27.50 -54.64
N GLN A 258 -20.54 -26.24 -55.06
CA GLN A 258 -19.26 -25.64 -55.45
C GLN A 258 -18.28 -25.62 -54.28
N ASN A 259 -18.77 -25.33 -53.07
CA ASN A 259 -17.99 -25.27 -51.83
C ASN A 259 -18.06 -26.59 -51.03
N ALA A 260 -18.28 -27.74 -51.68
CA ALA A 260 -18.49 -29.01 -50.98
C ALA A 260 -17.24 -29.43 -50.16
N GLU A 261 -16.04 -29.25 -50.71
CA GLU A 261 -14.77 -29.58 -50.05
C GLU A 261 -14.55 -28.69 -48.81
N SER A 262 -14.70 -27.38 -48.99
CA SER A 262 -14.69 -26.35 -47.94
C SER A 262 -15.69 -26.64 -46.81
N THR A 263 -16.92 -27.00 -47.18
CA THR A 263 -17.97 -27.37 -46.23
C THR A 263 -17.58 -28.62 -45.44
N ALA A 264 -17.03 -29.63 -46.10
CA ALA A 264 -16.55 -30.84 -45.44
C ALA A 264 -15.39 -30.54 -44.49
N ALA A 265 -14.43 -29.70 -44.89
CA ALA A 265 -13.33 -29.27 -44.04
C ALA A 265 -13.83 -28.49 -42.80
N ALA A 266 -14.79 -27.58 -42.99
CA ALA A 266 -15.41 -26.83 -41.89
C ALA A 266 -16.15 -27.75 -40.92
N MET A 267 -16.86 -28.79 -41.41
CA MET A 267 -17.51 -29.80 -40.56
C MET A 267 -16.50 -30.62 -39.75
N VAL A 268 -15.38 -31.01 -40.36
CA VAL A 268 -14.29 -31.71 -39.64
C VAL A 268 -13.72 -30.82 -38.54
N LEU A 269 -13.45 -29.55 -38.83
CA LEU A 269 -12.96 -28.60 -37.83
C LEU A 269 -13.98 -28.38 -36.70
N ALA A 270 -15.26 -28.24 -37.03
CA ALA A 270 -16.32 -28.09 -36.02
C ALA A 270 -16.38 -29.29 -35.07
N ARG A 271 -16.27 -30.52 -35.61
CA ARG A 271 -16.18 -31.74 -34.80
C ARG A 271 -14.93 -31.76 -33.94
N GLN A 272 -13.77 -31.44 -34.50
CA GLN A 272 -12.52 -31.37 -33.74
C GLN A 272 -12.58 -30.34 -32.61
N ILE A 273 -13.21 -29.18 -32.84
CA ILE A 273 -13.43 -28.17 -31.80
C ILE A 273 -14.29 -28.76 -30.68
N ALA A 274 -15.40 -29.42 -31.01
CA ALA A 274 -16.27 -30.05 -30.02
C ALA A 274 -15.52 -31.13 -29.19
N ASP A 275 -14.85 -32.07 -29.85
CA ASP A 275 -14.10 -33.14 -29.19
C ASP A 275 -13.01 -32.58 -28.25
N GLN A 276 -12.31 -31.52 -28.68
CA GLN A 276 -11.29 -30.85 -27.86
C GLN A 276 -11.89 -30.03 -26.72
N GLN A 277 -13.09 -29.46 -26.91
CA GLN A 277 -13.83 -28.74 -25.88
C GLN A 277 -14.21 -29.70 -24.74
N ASP A 278 -14.73 -30.88 -25.08
CA ASP A 278 -15.11 -31.92 -24.12
C ASP A 278 -13.89 -32.41 -23.34
N ALA A 279 -12.76 -32.65 -24.04
CA ALA A 279 -11.51 -33.02 -23.39
C ALA A 279 -10.99 -31.91 -22.45
N LEU A 280 -11.10 -30.65 -22.85
CA LEU A 280 -10.73 -29.51 -22.00
C LEU A 280 -11.58 -29.45 -20.74
N ASP A 281 -12.88 -29.67 -20.86
CA ASP A 281 -13.79 -29.58 -19.73
C ASP A 281 -13.60 -30.77 -18.77
N SER A 282 -13.32 -31.97 -19.28
CA SER A 282 -12.86 -33.11 -18.47
C SER A 282 -11.58 -32.76 -17.70
N ASN A 283 -10.57 -32.20 -18.38
CA ASN A 283 -9.31 -31.85 -17.73
C ASN A 283 -9.47 -30.77 -16.65
N LYS A 284 -10.37 -29.80 -16.87
CA LYS A 284 -10.70 -28.77 -15.86
C LYS A 284 -11.44 -29.36 -14.66
N GLN A 285 -12.34 -30.32 -14.88
CA GLN A 285 -13.02 -31.04 -13.78
C GLN A 285 -12.02 -31.81 -12.92
N GLU A 286 -11.04 -32.48 -13.54
CA GLU A 286 -9.94 -33.14 -12.82
C GLU A 286 -9.08 -32.15 -12.04
N LEU A 287 -8.79 -30.98 -12.61
CA LEU A 287 -8.06 -29.94 -11.88
C LEU A 287 -8.87 -29.42 -10.67
N ALA A 288 -10.19 -29.28 -10.82
CA ALA A 288 -11.07 -28.91 -9.72
C ALA A 288 -11.12 -29.99 -8.62
N SER A 289 -11.10 -31.28 -8.98
CA SER A 289 -11.05 -32.37 -8.00
C SER A 289 -9.71 -32.42 -7.27
N LEU A 290 -8.59 -32.19 -7.96
CA LEU A 290 -7.26 -32.04 -7.34
C LEU A 290 -7.21 -30.84 -6.38
N ALA A 291 -7.87 -29.73 -6.72
CA ALA A 291 -7.96 -28.56 -5.84
C ALA A 291 -8.77 -28.87 -4.57
N ALA A 292 -9.83 -29.66 -4.68
CA ALA A 292 -10.61 -30.14 -3.53
C ALA A 292 -9.81 -31.15 -2.68
N GLU A 293 -9.04 -32.04 -3.30
CA GLU A 293 -8.12 -32.96 -2.60
C GLU A 293 -7.05 -32.16 -1.83
N ARG A 294 -6.50 -31.12 -2.45
CA ARG A 294 -5.54 -30.21 -1.81
C ARG A 294 -6.16 -29.46 -0.63
N SER A 295 -7.38 -28.95 -0.76
CA SER A 295 -8.06 -28.27 0.35
C SER A 295 -8.35 -29.25 1.49
N ALA A 296 -8.72 -30.50 1.19
CA ALA A 296 -8.90 -31.55 2.18
C ALA A 296 -7.61 -31.89 2.93
N LEU A 297 -6.45 -31.89 2.25
CA LEU A 297 -5.15 -32.05 2.91
C LEU A 297 -4.68 -30.81 3.67
N ALA A 298 -5.09 -29.61 3.24
CA ALA A 298 -4.74 -28.35 3.88
C ALA A 298 -5.60 -28.06 5.11
N MET A 299 -6.84 -28.59 5.14
CA MET A 299 -7.65 -28.56 6.35
C MET A 299 -6.88 -29.33 7.43
N PRO A 300 -6.62 -28.72 8.60
CA PRO A 300 -5.99 -29.41 9.69
C PRO A 300 -6.97 -30.49 10.13
N GLY A 301 -6.78 -31.72 9.66
CA GLY A 301 -7.38 -32.88 10.30
C GLY A 301 -7.03 -32.78 11.79
N PRO A 302 -7.93 -33.16 12.71
CA PRO A 302 -7.81 -32.92 14.16
C PRO A 302 -6.56 -33.55 14.84
N ALA A 303 -5.59 -34.05 14.08
CA ALA A 303 -4.38 -34.69 14.58
C ALA A 303 -3.08 -34.24 13.88
N CYS A 304 -3.08 -33.36 12.88
CA CYS A 304 -1.86 -33.06 12.12
C CYS A 304 -1.51 -31.57 12.13
N GLY A 305 -0.91 -31.09 13.22
CA GLY A 305 -0.22 -29.80 13.25
C GLY A 305 1.05 -29.88 12.41
N THR A 306 0.96 -29.53 11.12
CA THR A 306 2.11 -29.54 10.22
C THR A 306 3.02 -28.37 10.56
N VAL A 307 4.16 -28.65 11.20
CA VAL A 307 5.21 -27.65 11.47
C VAL A 307 5.79 -27.21 10.12
N SER A 308 5.28 -26.08 9.61
CA SER A 308 5.78 -25.48 8.39
C SER A 308 7.24 -25.11 8.60
N ARG A 309 8.07 -25.55 7.65
CA ARG A 309 9.53 -25.52 7.64
C ARG A 309 10.03 -24.10 7.91
N MET A 310 10.38 -23.78 9.16
CA MET A 310 11.18 -22.60 9.46
C MET A 310 12.44 -22.68 8.60
N ALA A 311 12.61 -21.69 7.71
CA ALA A 311 13.86 -21.45 7.02
C ALA A 311 14.97 -21.48 8.07
N ARG A 312 15.96 -22.37 7.88
CA ARG A 312 17.14 -22.46 8.75
C ARG A 312 17.79 -21.08 8.77
N CYS A 313 17.49 -20.30 9.80
CA CYS A 313 18.27 -19.13 10.12
C CYS A 313 19.65 -19.67 10.51
N PRO A 314 20.74 -19.26 9.84
CA PRO A 314 22.07 -19.64 10.26
C PRO A 314 22.39 -18.88 11.55
N LEU A 315 21.92 -19.39 12.68
CA LEU A 315 22.39 -18.96 13.99
C LEU A 315 23.81 -19.49 14.13
N THR A 316 24.75 -18.67 13.68
CA THR A 316 26.16 -18.69 14.08
C THR A 316 26.25 -18.81 15.59
N ARG A 317 26.64 -20.01 16.02
CA ARG A 317 27.39 -20.37 17.22
C ARG A 317 28.02 -19.16 17.94
N CYS A 318 27.35 -18.60 18.94
CA CYS A 318 28.01 -17.81 19.97
C CYS A 318 28.49 -18.76 21.05
N SER A 319 29.76 -19.16 20.96
CA SER A 319 30.47 -19.91 21.99
C SER A 319 30.62 -19.05 23.24
N THR A 320 30.19 -19.62 24.36
CA THR A 320 30.51 -19.17 25.72
C THR A 320 32.02 -19.16 25.96
N GLY A 321 32.51 -18.04 26.50
CA GLY A 321 33.74 -17.98 27.29
C GLY A 321 34.93 -17.29 26.62
N SER A 322 35.17 -16.02 26.94
CA SER A 322 36.50 -15.55 27.36
C SER A 322 36.46 -14.08 27.79
N THR A 323 37.13 -13.81 28.90
CA THR A 323 37.32 -12.57 29.64
C THR A 323 37.97 -11.43 28.85
N ARG A 324 37.47 -10.21 29.09
CA ARG A 324 38.12 -8.88 28.99
C ARG A 324 38.78 -8.50 27.64
N GLY A 325 38.14 -7.61 26.89
CA GLY A 325 38.71 -6.85 25.78
C GLY A 325 37.77 -5.70 25.34
N PRO A 326 38.26 -4.59 24.78
CA PRO A 326 37.56 -3.32 24.75
C PRO A 326 36.42 -3.28 23.73
N ILE A 327 35.40 -2.51 24.09
CA ILE A 327 34.15 -2.30 23.37
C ILE A 327 34.44 -1.63 22.01
N CYS A 328 34.28 -2.40 20.93
CA CYS A 328 34.29 -1.89 19.57
C CYS A 328 32.83 -1.61 19.15
N TRP A 329 32.43 -0.34 19.15
CA TRP A 329 31.14 0.10 18.63
C TRP A 329 31.14 -0.05 17.10
N ILE A 330 30.52 -1.11 16.59
CA ILE A 330 30.15 -1.19 15.17
C ILE A 330 28.89 -0.35 14.98
N ARG A 331 29.11 0.84 14.43
CA ARG A 331 28.09 1.81 14.06
C ARG A 331 27.34 1.28 12.84
N SER A 332 26.12 0.78 13.03
CA SER A 332 25.21 0.45 11.91
C SER A 332 24.95 1.68 11.06
N PRO A 333 25.00 1.59 9.71
CA PRO A 333 24.62 2.71 8.85
C PRO A 333 23.10 2.93 8.93
N SER A 334 22.71 4.19 9.10
CA SER A 334 21.32 4.62 9.08
C SER A 334 20.64 4.33 7.73
N ALA A 335 19.35 3.99 7.81
CA ALA A 335 18.46 3.64 6.68
C ALA A 335 18.32 4.72 5.59
N THR A 336 18.95 5.88 5.73
CA THR A 336 18.88 7.00 4.78
C THR A 336 19.76 6.81 3.54
N ALA A 337 20.73 5.89 3.55
CA ALA A 337 21.65 5.67 2.43
C ALA A 337 21.10 4.74 1.32
N GLN A 338 20.03 3.99 1.55
CA GLN A 338 19.49 3.03 0.58
C GLN A 338 18.59 3.67 -0.50
N LEU A 339 17.97 4.82 -0.22
CA LEU A 339 17.07 5.52 -1.15
C LEU A 339 17.79 6.32 -2.24
N ALA A 340 19.08 6.62 -2.10
CA ALA A 340 19.85 7.38 -3.10
C ALA A 340 20.32 6.53 -4.30
N ARG A 341 20.38 5.20 -4.17
CA ARG A 341 20.81 4.30 -5.28
C ARG A 341 19.70 3.92 -6.25
N GLN A 342 18.43 3.97 -5.84
CA GLN A 342 17.31 3.60 -6.71
C GLN A 342 16.87 4.70 -7.69
N ARG A 343 17.22 5.98 -7.45
CA ARG A 343 16.88 7.08 -8.36
C ARG A 343 17.83 7.26 -9.56
N ARG A 344 18.96 6.53 -9.64
CA ARG A 344 19.92 6.64 -10.76
C ARG A 344 19.69 5.68 -11.93
N CYS A 345 18.73 4.76 -11.83
CA CYS A 345 18.46 3.78 -12.90
C CYS A 345 17.31 4.17 -13.85
N ASN A 346 16.59 5.27 -13.62
CA ASN A 346 15.34 5.56 -14.34
C ASN A 346 15.40 6.73 -15.35
N THR A 347 16.59 7.22 -15.73
CA THR A 347 16.74 8.37 -16.66
C THR A 347 17.54 8.07 -17.94
N LYS A 348 17.81 6.81 -18.27
CA LYS A 348 18.44 6.43 -19.55
C LYS A 348 17.50 5.60 -20.43
N SER A 349 16.39 6.18 -20.86
CA SER A 349 15.60 5.68 -22.00
C SER A 349 14.74 6.80 -22.57
N GLN A 350 15.37 7.75 -23.26
CA GLN A 350 14.71 8.65 -24.20
C GLN A 350 15.73 9.03 -25.28
N LYS A 351 15.68 8.29 -26.40
CA LYS A 351 16.27 8.70 -27.67
C LYS A 351 15.25 9.59 -28.39
N PRO A 352 15.65 10.71 -29.01
CA PRO A 352 14.79 11.45 -29.91
C PRO A 352 14.76 10.76 -31.28
N SER A 353 13.58 10.72 -31.88
CA SER A 353 13.33 10.37 -33.28
C SER A 353 13.62 11.56 -34.18
N ASP A 354 14.23 11.25 -35.33
CA ASP A 354 14.65 12.17 -36.38
C ASP A 354 13.51 12.99 -37.01
N SER A 355 13.88 14.20 -37.44
CA SER A 355 13.26 14.97 -38.52
C SER A 355 14.35 15.46 -39.46
#